data_AF-Q0W4A0-F1
#
_entry.id   AF-Q0W4A0-F1
#
_cell.length_a   1.000
_cell.length_b   1.000
_cell.length_c   1.000
_cell.angle_alpha   90.00
_cell.angle_beta   90.00
_cell.angle_gamma   90.00
#
_symmetry.space_group_name_H-M   'P 1'
#
loop_
_entity.id
_entity.type
_entity.pdbx_description
1 polymer ?
#
loop_
_entity_poly.entity_id
_entity_poly.type
_entity_poly.pdbx_seq_one_letter_code
_entity_poly.pdbx_strand_id
1 'polypeptide(L)'
;MYTPEWILNMANQVAGDIVNSPGRGRLIQDYRCKMHLTQDELSLIMRLRRETISRIENGKVTPTLAFIHVFSGVMALMEAVKTFRSQGKGIEYPYFSRIGAELGVPQDRIMSIIDLAIQSFDEKRRKAICNLS
;
A
#
# COMPACT_ATOMS: atom_id res chain seq x y z
N MET A 1 -0.62 -13.83 -16.59
CA MET A 1 -0.40 -12.99 -15.40
C MET A 1 0.78 -12.10 -15.72
N TYR A 2 0.58 -10.77 -15.73
CA TYR A 2 1.64 -9.82 -16.09
C TYR A 2 2.40 -9.30 -14.87
N THR A 3 1.85 -9.51 -13.67
CA THR A 3 2.49 -9.07 -12.42
C THR A 3 3.77 -9.87 -12.16
N PRO A 4 4.92 -9.20 -12.02
CA PRO A 4 6.16 -9.83 -11.57
C PRO A 4 5.97 -10.63 -10.28
N GLU A 5 6.58 -11.81 -10.22
CA GLU A 5 6.44 -12.74 -9.10
C GLU A 5 6.79 -12.10 -7.74
N TRP A 6 7.83 -11.26 -7.71
CA TRP A 6 8.24 -10.58 -6.48
C TRP A 6 7.16 -9.64 -5.92
N ILE A 7 6.30 -9.05 -6.76
CA ILE A 7 5.20 -8.18 -6.32
C ILE A 7 4.08 -9.04 -5.72
N LEU A 8 3.78 -10.20 -6.33
CA LEU A 8 2.83 -11.16 -5.77
C LEU A 8 3.32 -11.70 -4.42
N ASN A 9 4.60 -12.05 -4.34
CA ASN A 9 5.23 -12.52 -3.10
C ASN A 9 5.18 -11.45 -2.01
N MET A 10 5.38 -10.17 -2.35
CA MET A 10 5.20 -9.06 -1.42
C MET A 10 3.76 -8.98 -0.89
N ALA A 11 2.75 -9.06 -1.75
CA ALA A 11 1.35 -9.06 -1.33
C ALA A 11 1.03 -10.26 -0.41
N ASN A 12 1.50 -11.45 -0.79
CA ASN A 12 1.33 -12.67 0.02
C ASN A 12 2.03 -12.58 1.37
N GLN A 13 3.22 -11.98 1.41
CA GLN A 13 3.95 -11.74 2.66
C GLN A 13 3.16 -10.81 3.57
N VAL A 14 2.71 -9.65 3.08
CA VAL A 14 1.89 -8.70 3.86
C VAL A 14 0.64 -9.39 4.40
N ALA A 15 -0.07 -10.16 3.56
CA ALA A 15 -1.26 -10.89 3.98
C ALA A 15 -0.94 -11.93 5.06
N GLY A 16 0.12 -12.72 4.87
CA GLY A 16 0.58 -13.73 5.81
C GLY A 16 0.97 -13.14 7.16
N ASP A 17 1.69 -12.02 7.15
CA ASP A 17 2.12 -11.31 8.35
C ASP A 17 0.90 -10.81 9.16
N ILE A 18 -0.15 -10.33 8.48
CA ILE A 18 -1.40 -9.89 9.13
C ILE A 18 -2.20 -11.07 9.69
N VAL A 19 -2.36 -12.15 8.92
CA VAL A 19 -3.17 -13.32 9.33
C VAL A 19 -2.56 -14.03 10.54
N ASN A 20 -1.24 -14.21 10.53
CA ASN A 20 -0.53 -14.98 11.56
C ASN A 20 -0.21 -14.17 12.83
N SER A 21 -0.40 -12.84 12.80
CA SER A 21 -0.06 -11.99 13.94
C SER A 21 -1.20 -11.84 14.95
N PRO A 22 -0.95 -12.06 16.26
CA PRO A 22 -1.90 -11.70 17.31
C PRO A 22 -2.08 -10.17 17.42
N GLY A 23 -1.10 -9.38 16.96
CA GLY A 23 -1.08 -7.92 16.94
C GLY A 23 -1.43 -7.30 15.58
N ARG A 24 -2.31 -7.94 14.80
CA ARG A 24 -2.61 -7.57 13.40
C ARG A 24 -2.98 -6.10 13.18
N GLY A 25 -3.69 -5.47 14.13
CA GLY A 25 -4.06 -4.05 14.03
C GLY A 25 -2.84 -3.14 13.99
N ARG A 26 -1.87 -3.38 14.89
CA ARG A 26 -0.61 -2.64 14.92
C ARG A 26 0.21 -2.85 13.65
N LEU A 27 0.25 -4.10 13.17
CA LEU A 27 0.99 -4.43 11.96
C LEU A 27 0.39 -3.76 10.70
N ILE A 28 -0.94 -3.66 10.60
CA ILE A 28 -1.63 -2.87 9.55
C ILE A 28 -1.23 -1.39 9.64
N GLN A 29 -1.22 -0.82 10.86
CA GLN A 29 -0.78 0.56 11.08
C GLN A 29 0.67 0.77 10.63
N ASP A 30 1.57 -0.15 10.98
CA ASP A 30 2.98 -0.06 10.65
C ASP A 30 3.21 -0.11 9.12
N TYR A 31 2.52 -1.00 8.40
CA TYR A 31 2.55 -1.02 6.93
C TYR A 31 2.03 0.27 6.31
N ARG A 32 0.89 0.77 6.78
CA ARG A 32 0.32 2.05 6.31
C ARG A 32 1.31 3.20 6.51
N CYS A 33 1.90 3.30 7.71
CA CYS A 33 2.89 4.32 8.04
C CYS A 33 4.18 4.18 7.23
N LYS A 34 4.67 2.95 6.98
CA LYS A 34 5.80 2.70 6.08
C LYS A 34 5.53 3.28 4.68
N MET A 35 4.29 3.19 4.22
CA MET A 35 3.87 3.77 2.94
C MET A 35 3.59 5.27 2.97
N HIS A 36 3.70 5.91 4.14
CA HIS A 36 3.38 7.32 4.38
C HIS A 36 1.92 7.68 4.06
N LEU A 37 1.00 6.71 4.21
CA LEU A 37 -0.43 6.96 4.08
C LEU A 37 -1.03 7.41 5.40
N THR A 38 -1.89 8.41 5.36
CA THR A 38 -2.82 8.76 6.45
C THR A 38 -3.96 7.74 6.53
N GLN A 39 -4.67 7.72 7.67
CA GLN A 39 -5.89 6.91 7.79
C GLN A 39 -6.98 7.39 6.81
N ASP A 40 -7.02 8.69 6.50
CA ASP A 40 -7.99 9.27 5.56
C ASP A 40 -7.73 8.80 4.12
N GLU A 41 -6.48 8.83 3.65
CA GLU A 41 -6.12 8.31 2.33
C GLU A 41 -6.40 6.81 2.21
N LEU A 42 -6.04 6.04 3.24
CA LEU A 42 -6.36 4.61 3.26
C LEU A 42 -7.88 4.38 3.28
N SER A 43 -8.65 5.22 3.96
CA SER A 43 -10.11 5.12 3.98
C SER A 43 -10.72 5.32 2.59
N LEU A 44 -10.20 6.29 1.81
CA LEU A 44 -10.64 6.56 0.45
C LEU A 44 -10.31 5.40 -0.49
N ILE A 45 -9.09 4.87 -0.37
CA ILE A 45 -8.61 3.72 -1.15
C ILE A 45 -9.46 2.47 -0.85
N MET A 46 -9.63 2.14 0.42
CA MET A 46 -10.32 0.94 0.87
C MET A 46 -11.85 1.07 0.81
N ARG A 47 -12.37 2.26 0.52
CA ARG A 47 -13.81 2.60 0.53
C ARG A 47 -14.46 2.29 1.88
N LEU A 48 -13.76 2.63 2.95
CA LEU A 48 -14.22 2.46 4.32
C LEU A 48 -14.31 3.82 4.99
N ARG A 49 -15.08 3.90 6.09
CA ARG A 49 -15.02 5.08 6.95
C ARG A 49 -13.64 5.13 7.61
N ARG A 50 -13.04 6.32 7.75
CA ARG A 50 -11.79 6.52 8.51
C ARG A 50 -11.84 5.87 9.90
N GLU A 51 -12.99 5.98 10.56
CA GLU A 51 -13.24 5.33 11.86
C GLU A 51 -13.07 3.81 11.81
N THR A 52 -13.46 3.16 10.71
CA THR A 52 -13.25 1.71 10.52
C THR A 52 -11.77 1.39 10.47
N ILE A 53 -10.97 2.18 9.74
CA ILE A 53 -9.51 2.02 9.68
C ILE A 53 -8.91 2.17 11.09
N SER A 54 -9.28 3.22 11.81
CA SER A 54 -8.83 3.45 13.19
C SER A 54 -9.17 2.28 14.12
N ARG A 55 -10.40 1.77 14.07
CA ARG A 55 -10.83 0.64 14.91
C ARG A 55 -10.09 -0.66 14.57
N ILE A 56 -9.78 -0.90 13.30
CA ILE A 56 -8.97 -2.05 12.88
C ILE A 56 -7.55 -1.92 13.42
N GLU A 57 -6.91 -0.76 13.22
CA GLU A 57 -5.53 -0.52 13.66
C GLU A 57 -5.37 -0.63 15.18
N ASN A 58 -6.38 -0.19 15.94
CA ASN A 58 -6.39 -0.29 17.39
C ASN A 58 -6.91 -1.65 17.92
N GLY A 59 -7.10 -2.64 17.05
CA GLY A 59 -7.54 -4.00 17.43
C GLY A 59 -8.98 -4.07 17.97
N LYS A 60 -9.78 -3.01 17.81
CA LYS A 60 -11.19 -2.96 18.22
C LYS A 60 -12.12 -3.65 17.22
N VAL A 61 -11.64 -3.87 15.99
CA VAL A 61 -12.33 -4.61 14.93
C VAL A 61 -11.32 -5.56 14.28
N THR A 62 -11.70 -6.82 14.13
CA THR A 62 -10.90 -7.79 13.38
C THR A 62 -11.04 -7.50 11.88
N PRO A 63 -9.94 -7.30 11.14
CA PRO A 63 -10.00 -7.15 9.69
C PRO A 63 -10.52 -8.43 9.02
N THR A 64 -11.36 -8.26 8.00
CA THR A 64 -11.86 -9.40 7.20
C THR A 64 -10.79 -9.87 6.23
N LEU A 65 -10.91 -11.10 5.71
CA LEU A 65 -10.02 -11.60 4.66
C LEU A 65 -10.06 -10.70 3.40
N ALA A 66 -11.23 -10.15 3.06
CA ALA A 66 -11.38 -9.20 1.98
C ALA A 66 -10.59 -7.91 2.23
N PHE A 67 -10.63 -7.37 3.46
CA PHE A 67 -9.79 -6.23 3.83
C PHE A 67 -8.31 -6.58 3.66
N ILE A 68 -7.87 -7.72 4.18
CA ILE A 68 -6.46 -8.13 4.14
C ILE A 68 -5.98 -8.28 2.70
N HIS A 69 -6.79 -8.92 1.84
CA HIS A 69 -6.47 -9.09 0.43
C HIS A 69 -6.26 -7.73 -0.27
N VAL A 70 -7.23 -6.83 -0.17
CA VAL A 70 -7.15 -5.50 -0.81
C VAL A 70 -5.99 -4.67 -0.21
N PHE A 71 -5.87 -4.65 1.12
CA PHE A 71 -4.81 -3.91 1.80
C PHE A 71 -3.42 -4.37 1.35
N SER A 72 -3.22 -5.68 1.27
CA SER A 72 -1.94 -6.26 0.83
C SER A 72 -1.64 -5.93 -0.63
N GLY A 73 -2.65 -5.94 -1.50
CA GLY A 73 -2.53 -5.48 -2.88
C GLY A 73 -2.14 -4.01 -2.99
N VAL A 74 -2.75 -3.14 -2.17
CA VAL A 74 -2.40 -1.71 -2.12
C VAL A 74 -0.94 -1.53 -1.67
N MET A 75 -0.51 -2.21 -0.61
CA MET A 75 0.88 -2.12 -0.13
C MET A 75 1.88 -2.59 -1.19
N ALA A 76 1.60 -3.72 -1.85
CA ALA A 76 2.46 -4.26 -2.90
C ALA A 76 2.52 -3.33 -4.12
N LEU A 77 1.40 -2.75 -4.55
CA LEU A 77 1.37 -1.79 -5.65
C LEU A 77 2.18 -0.53 -5.33
N MET A 78 2.03 0.03 -4.12
CA MET A 78 2.81 1.19 -3.70
C MET A 78 4.31 0.90 -3.67
N GLU A 79 4.72 -0.25 -3.13
CA GLU A 79 6.12 -0.64 -3.09
C GLU A 79 6.68 -0.86 -4.50
N ALA A 80 5.87 -1.42 -5.41
CA ALA A 80 6.24 -1.61 -6.80
C ALA A 80 6.54 -0.27 -7.49
N VAL A 81 5.65 0.71 -7.37
CA VAL A 81 5.86 2.05 -7.93
C VAL A 81 7.12 2.69 -7.35
N LYS A 82 7.31 2.62 -6.01
CA LYS A 82 8.49 3.18 -5.33
C LYS A 82 9.79 2.52 -5.78
N THR A 83 9.78 1.21 -5.96
CA THR A 83 10.96 0.43 -6.41
C THR A 83 11.34 0.76 -7.85
N PHE A 84 10.37 0.87 -8.75
CA PHE A 84 10.68 1.28 -10.13
C PHE A 84 11.18 2.72 -10.18
N ARG A 85 10.58 3.61 -9.37
CA ARG A 85 11.01 5.01 -9.28
C ARG A 85 12.43 5.14 -8.74
N SER A 86 12.82 4.33 -7.75
CA SER A 86 14.17 4.34 -7.19
C SER A 86 15.23 3.85 -8.17
N GLN A 87 14.86 2.97 -9.10
CA GLN A 87 15.71 2.52 -10.22
C GLN A 87 15.84 3.56 -11.34
N GLY A 88 15.24 4.75 -11.20
CA GLY A 88 15.24 5.78 -12.22
C GLY A 88 14.36 5.46 -13.44
N LYS A 89 13.51 4.43 -13.35
CA LYS A 89 12.59 4.06 -14.43
C LYS A 89 11.39 5.02 -14.46
N GLY A 90 10.88 5.26 -15.67
CA GLY A 90 9.60 5.93 -15.86
C GLY A 90 8.47 5.10 -15.25
N ILE A 91 7.47 5.77 -14.66
CA ILE A 91 6.27 5.10 -14.13
C ILE A 91 5.24 5.06 -15.24
N GLU A 92 5.05 3.87 -15.83
CA GLU A 92 4.05 3.64 -16.86
C GLU A 92 2.71 3.28 -16.22
N TYR A 93 1.78 4.24 -16.16
CA TYR A 93 0.46 4.05 -15.55
C TYR A 93 -0.27 2.81 -16.08
N PRO A 94 -0.31 2.50 -17.40
CA PRO A 94 -0.98 1.31 -17.90
C PRO A 94 -0.41 -0.01 -17.34
N TYR A 95 0.91 -0.05 -17.11
CA TYR A 95 1.57 -1.22 -16.54
C TYR A 95 1.14 -1.43 -15.08
N PHE A 96 1.23 -0.38 -14.26
CA PHE A 96 0.83 -0.44 -12.85
C PHE A 96 -0.68 -0.59 -12.65
N SER A 97 -1.50 -0.11 -13.59
CA SER A 97 -2.95 -0.35 -13.60
C SER A 97 -3.28 -1.83 -13.76
N ARG A 98 -2.57 -2.55 -14.64
CA ARG A 98 -2.75 -4.00 -14.78
C ARG A 98 -2.31 -4.74 -13.52
N ILE A 99 -1.17 -4.36 -12.95
CA ILE A 99 -0.69 -4.96 -11.69
C ILE A 99 -1.69 -4.73 -10.56
N GLY A 100 -2.17 -3.49 -10.36
CA GLY A 100 -3.16 -3.18 -9.33
C GLY A 100 -4.44 -4.00 -9.48
N ALA A 101 -4.93 -4.17 -10.71
CA ALA A 101 -6.11 -5.00 -10.98
C ALA A 101 -5.87 -6.49 -10.64
N GLU A 102 -4.72 -7.05 -11.02
CA GLU A 102 -4.34 -8.44 -10.67
C GLU A 102 -4.15 -8.64 -9.16
N LEU A 103 -3.75 -7.59 -8.43
CA LEU A 103 -3.60 -7.57 -6.97
C LEU A 103 -4.92 -7.36 -6.21
N GLY A 104 -6.05 -7.21 -6.90
CA GLY A 104 -7.36 -7.01 -6.27
C GLY A 104 -7.61 -5.58 -5.75
N VAL A 105 -6.81 -4.60 -6.17
CA VAL A 105 -7.00 -3.18 -5.82
C VAL A 105 -8.23 -2.61 -6.54
N PRO A 106 -9.05 -1.75 -5.89
CA PRO A 106 -10.17 -1.09 -6.54
C PRO A 106 -9.72 -0.29 -7.77
N GLN A 107 -10.28 -0.61 -8.94
CA GLN A 107 -9.81 -0.08 -10.23
C GLN A 107 -9.81 1.45 -10.31
N ASP A 108 -10.86 2.09 -9.78
CA ASP A 108 -11.01 3.55 -9.70
C ASP A 108 -10.03 4.23 -8.73
N ARG A 109 -9.32 3.46 -7.91
CA ARG A 109 -8.31 3.96 -6.96
C ARG A 109 -6.89 3.72 -7.40
N ILE A 110 -6.64 2.89 -8.43
CA ILE A 110 -5.27 2.53 -8.83
C ILE A 110 -4.45 3.78 -9.19
N MET A 111 -4.99 4.71 -9.98
CA MET A 111 -4.27 5.94 -10.33
C MET A 111 -3.88 6.75 -9.09
N SER A 112 -4.83 6.95 -8.15
CA SER A 112 -4.54 7.66 -6.90
C SER A 112 -3.48 6.97 -6.05
N ILE A 113 -3.42 5.64 -6.04
CA ILE A 113 -2.39 4.89 -5.31
C ILE A 113 -1.01 5.07 -5.95
N ILE A 114 -0.95 5.07 -7.29
CA ILE A 114 0.30 5.35 -8.03
C ILE A 114 0.79 6.76 -7.69
N ASP A 115 -0.08 7.76 -7.74
CA ASP A 115 0.25 9.15 -7.44
C ASP A 115 0.77 9.31 -6.00
N LEU A 116 0.07 8.73 -5.02
CA LEU A 116 0.48 8.74 -3.62
C LEU A 116 1.83 8.06 -3.41
N ALA A 117 2.10 6.96 -4.12
CA ALA A 117 3.38 6.27 -4.03
C ALA A 117 4.54 7.12 -4.58
N ILE A 118 4.33 7.84 -5.69
CA ILE A 118 5.29 8.78 -6.27
C ILE A 118 5.54 9.94 -5.30
N GLN A 119 4.48 10.58 -4.82
CA GLN A 119 4.57 11.71 -3.88
C GLN A 119 5.31 11.32 -2.60
N SER A 120 4.96 10.16 -2.02
CA SER A 120 5.63 9.61 -0.84
C SER A 120 7.13 9.38 -1.07
N PHE A 121 7.52 8.86 -2.24
CA PHE A 121 8.93 8.68 -2.59
C PHE A 121 9.67 10.02 -2.70
N ASP A 122 9.08 10.98 -3.42
CA ASP A 122 9.69 12.29 -3.65
C ASP A 122 9.81 13.12 -2.37
N GLU A 123 8.82 13.05 -1.47
CA GLU A 123 8.90 13.65 -0.13
C GLU A 123 10.02 13.04 0.73
N LYS A 124 10.12 11.71 0.76
CA LYS A 124 11.18 11.03 1.51
C LYS A 124 12.56 11.42 0.99
N ARG A 125 12.72 11.47 -0.34
CA ARG A 125 13.96 11.89 -0.99
C ARG A 125 14.30 13.35 -0.68
N ARG A 126 13.34 14.27 -0.74
CA ARG A 126 13.55 15.69 -0.38
C ARG A 126 14.01 15.86 1.07
N LYS A 127 13.34 15.21 2.03
CA LYS A 127 13.72 15.27 3.44
C LYS A 127 15.15 14.75 3.68
N ALA A 128 15.53 13.67 3.00
CA ALA A 128 16.88 13.12 3.10
C ALA A 128 17.95 14.11 2.57
N ILE A 129 17.67 14.82 1.48
CA ILE A 129 18.57 15.84 0.92
C ILE A 129 18.69 17.04 1.87
N CYS A 130 17.57 17.54 2.41
CA CYS A 130 17.59 18.68 3.34
C CYS A 130 18.33 18.37 4.65
N ASN A 131 18.28 17.13 5.14
CA ASN A 131 19.01 16.74 6.36
C ASN A 131 20.51 16.56 6.14
N LEU A 132 20.98 16.55 4.89
CA LEU A 132 22.39 16.45 4.52
C LEU A 132 23.01 17.81 4.15
N SER A 133 22.18 18.87 4.08
CA SER A 133 22.58 20.25 3.77
C SER A 133 22.69 21.08 5.05
#